data_AF-A0A7H4MW40-F1
#
_entry.id   AF-A0A7H4MW40-F1
#
_cell.length_a   1.000
_cell.length_b   1.000
_cell.length_c   1.000
_cell.angle_alpha   90.00
_cell.angle_beta   90.00
_cell.angle_gamma   90.00
#
_symmetry.space_group_name_H-M   'P 1'
#
loop_
_entity.id
_entity.type
_entity.pdbx_description
1 polymer ?
#
loop_
_entity_poly.entity_id
_entity_poly.type
_entity_poly.pdbx_seq_one_letter_code
_entity_poly.pdbx_strand_id
1 'polypeptide(L)' 'MAKTAQQLIKDAFEAAKTMPPATAELLKDLATMLDVSNVTLRQARKERDAMKEEVISWAKECDRIVNATLKHAAICTS' A
#
# COMPACT_ATOMS: atom_id res chain seq x y z
N MET A 1 -17.39 17.11 -2.23
CA MET A 1 -16.77 15.81 -2.58
C MET A 1 -15.29 16.05 -2.85
N ALA A 2 -14.39 15.25 -2.26
CA ALA A 2 -12.96 15.37 -2.52
C ALA A 2 -12.62 14.81 -3.91
N LYS A 3 -11.75 15.50 -4.66
CA LYS A 3 -11.28 15.03 -5.98
C LYS A 3 -10.38 13.81 -5.81
N THR A 4 -10.47 12.85 -6.73
CA THR A 4 -9.53 11.72 -6.79
C THR A 4 -8.18 12.19 -7.34
N ALA A 5 -7.10 11.46 -7.05
CA ALA A 5 -5.78 11.77 -7.60
C ALA A 5 -5.79 11.84 -9.14
N GLN A 6 -6.50 10.92 -9.80
CA GLN A 6 -6.66 10.93 -11.26
C GLN A 6 -7.38 12.18 -11.78
N GLN A 7 -8.39 12.66 -11.04
CA GLN A 7 -9.07 13.90 -11.38
C GLN A 7 -8.11 15.09 -11.28
N LEU A 8 -7.30 15.16 -10.22
CA LEU A 8 -6.30 16.21 -10.03
C LEU A 8 -5.21 16.20 -11.11
N ILE A 9 -4.73 15.01 -11.49
CA ILE A 9 -3.75 14.83 -12.57
C ILE A 9 -4.32 15.34 -13.89
N LYS A 10 -5.55 14.92 -14.23
CA LYS A 10 -6.23 15.37 -15.44
C LYS A 10 -6.41 16.89 -15.45
N ASP A 11 -6.92 17.45 -14.35
CA ASP A 11 -7.15 18.89 -14.22
C ASP A 11 -5.82 19.68 -14.35
N ALA A 12 -4.72 19.17 -13.82
CA ALA A 12 -3.40 19.78 -13.93
C ALA A 12 -2.89 19.81 -15.38
N PHE A 13 -3.03 18.69 -16.11
CA PHE A 13 -2.66 18.64 -17.54
C PHE A 13 -3.53 19.54 -18.41
N GLU A 14 -4.83 19.65 -18.13
CA GLU A 14 -5.72 20.58 -18.83
C GLU A 14 -5.36 22.04 -18.54
N ALA A 15 -5.12 22.38 -17.27
CA ALA A 15 -4.72 23.73 -16.88
C ALA A 15 -3.37 24.14 -17.49
N ALA A 16 -2.42 23.22 -17.63
CA ALA A 16 -1.12 23.50 -18.24
C ALA A 16 -1.22 23.97 -19.71
N LYS A 17 -2.31 23.68 -20.43
CA LYS A 17 -2.49 24.09 -21.84
C LYS A 17 -2.63 25.60 -22.04
N THR A 18 -3.09 26.31 -21.01
CA THR A 18 -3.33 27.76 -21.07
C THR A 18 -2.28 28.57 -20.31
N MET A 19 -1.25 27.91 -19.76
CA MET A 19 -0.20 28.54 -18.95
C MET A 19 1.04 28.91 -19.77
N PRO A 20 1.84 29.89 -19.31
CA PRO A 20 3.17 30.15 -19.86
C PRO A 20 4.06 28.91 -19.81
N PRO A 21 4.99 28.71 -20.76
CA PRO A 21 5.73 27.45 -20.94
C PRO A 21 6.39 26.92 -19.66
N ALA A 22 7.13 27.77 -18.94
CA ALA A 22 7.83 27.37 -17.71
C ALA A 22 6.86 26.89 -16.61
N THR A 23 5.73 27.56 -16.45
CA THR A 23 4.70 27.17 -15.47
C THR A 23 3.97 25.90 -15.90
N ALA A 24 3.70 25.76 -17.21
CA ALA A 24 3.07 24.59 -17.76
C ALA A 24 3.94 23.33 -17.58
N GLU A 25 5.25 23.43 -17.77
CA GLU A 25 6.20 22.32 -17.52
C GLU A 25 6.20 21.90 -16.05
N LEU A 26 6.36 22.85 -15.12
CA LEU A 26 6.32 22.56 -13.68
C LEU A 26 5.01 21.88 -13.25
N LEU A 27 3.87 22.32 -13.81
CA LEU A 27 2.58 21.73 -13.49
C LEU A 27 2.44 20.30 -14.03
N LYS A 28 2.98 20.01 -15.22
CA LYS A 28 3.04 18.66 -15.79
C LYS A 28 3.95 17.74 -14.99
N ASP A 29 5.09 18.24 -14.53
CA ASP A 29 6.02 17.48 -13.69
C ASP A 29 5.37 17.13 -12.36
N LEU A 30 4.66 18.08 -11.74
CA LEU A 30 3.91 17.84 -10.51
C LEU A 30 2.80 16.80 -10.70
N ALA A 31 2.04 16.89 -11.80
CA ALA A 31 1.00 15.92 -12.14
C ALA A 31 1.59 14.51 -12.33
N THR A 32 2.73 14.42 -13.02
CA THR A 32 3.45 13.15 -13.24
C THR A 32 3.96 12.56 -11.93
N MET A 33 4.54 13.39 -11.06
CA MET A 33 5.01 12.96 -9.74
C MET A 33 3.87 12.45 -8.86
N LEU A 34 2.71 13.11 -8.91
CA LEU A 34 1.52 12.66 -8.20
C LEU A 34 1.03 11.31 -8.73
N ASP A 35 1.04 11.09 -10.05
CA ASP A 35 0.63 9.83 -10.66
C ASP A 35 1.52 8.67 -10.22
N VAL A 36 2.85 8.83 -10.39
CA VAL A 36 3.84 7.84 -9.95
C VAL A 36 3.67 7.54 -8.46
N SER A 37 3.60 8.57 -7.63
CA SER A 37 3.44 8.40 -6.18
C SER A 37 2.14 7.67 -5.83
N ASN A 38 1.04 7.94 -6.54
CA ASN A 38 -0.24 7.29 -6.30
C ASN A 38 -0.18 5.80 -6.64
N VAL A 39 0.42 5.44 -7.77
CA VAL A 39 0.61 4.06 -8.20
C VAL A 39 1.49 3.31 -7.20
N THR A 40 2.64 3.88 -6.84
CA THR A 40 3.56 3.26 -5.87
C THR A 40 2.91 3.05 -4.51
N LEU A 41 2.16 4.04 -4.00
CA LEU A 41 1.45 3.92 -2.73
C LEU A 41 0.38 2.82 -2.77
N ARG A 42 -0.36 2.69 -3.87
CA ARG A 42 -1.34 1.62 -4.04
C ARG A 42 -0.69 0.24 -4.05
N GLN A 43 0.47 0.12 -4.70
CA GLN A 43 1.22 -1.12 -4.76
C GLN A 43 1.80 -1.49 -3.38
N ALA A 44 2.47 -0.56 -2.71
CA ALA A 44 2.98 -0.76 -1.36
C ALA A 44 1.87 -1.13 -0.36
N ARG A 45 0.66 -0.57 -0.53
CA ARG A 45 -0.50 -0.93 0.29
C ARG A 45 -0.88 -2.40 0.11
N LYS A 46 -0.93 -2.89 -1.15
CA LYS A 46 -1.25 -4.29 -1.45
C LYS A 46 -0.20 -5.23 -0.86
N GLU A 47 1.07 -4.90 -1.02
CA GLU A 47 2.19 -5.71 -0.48
C GLU A 47 2.15 -5.78 1.05
N ARG A 48 1.90 -4.65 1.71
CA ARG A 48 1.71 -4.61 3.17
C ARG A 48 0.52 -5.47 3.61
N ASP A 49 -0.61 -5.38 2.90
CA ASP A 49 -1.81 -6.14 3.27
C ASP A 49 -1.57 -7.66 3.08
N ALA A 50 -0.85 -8.07 2.03
CA ALA A 50 -0.42 -9.45 1.84
C ALA A 50 0.53 -9.92 2.96
N MET A 51 1.53 -9.12 3.29
CA MET A 51 2.49 -9.44 4.36
C MET A 51 1.81 -9.54 5.73
N LYS A 52 0.80 -8.70 5.99
CA LYS A 52 0.00 -8.79 7.21
C LYS A 52 -0.71 -10.13 7.33
N GLU A 53 -1.33 -10.61 6.25
CA GLU A 53 -1.99 -11.92 6.25
C GLU A 53 -1.00 -13.07 6.45
N GLU A 54 0.19 -13.00 5.84
CA GLU A 54 1.26 -13.97 6.07
C GLU A 54 1.70 -14.01 7.54
N VAL A 55 1.93 -12.85 8.15
CA VAL A 55 2.31 -12.75 9.57
C VAL A 55 1.22 -13.35 10.48
N ILE A 56 -0.06 -13.08 10.19
CA ILE A 56 -1.18 -13.67 10.95
C ILE A 56 -1.22 -15.19 10.79
N SER A 57 -0.96 -15.71 9.59
CA SER A 57 -0.91 -17.15 9.34
C SER A 57 0.22 -17.82 10.14
N TRP A 58 1.41 -17.22 10.12
CA TRP A 58 2.56 -17.72 10.90
C TRP A 58 2.32 -17.67 12.40
N ALA A 59 1.68 -16.62 12.92
CA ALA A 59 1.32 -16.55 14.33
C ALA A 59 0.40 -17.71 14.76
N LYS A 60 -0.62 -18.03 13.94
CA LYS A 60 -1.51 -19.18 14.20
C LYS A 60 -0.77 -20.51 14.16
N GLU A 61 0.19 -20.66 13.27
CA GLU A 61 1.01 -21.86 13.19
C GLU A 61 1.91 -22.01 14.44
N CYS A 62 2.53 -20.92 14.89
CA CYS A 62 3.27 -20.91 16.15
C CYS A 62 2.38 -21.33 17.33
N ASP A 63 1.17 -20.77 17.44
CA ASP A 63 0.21 -21.16 18.48
C ASP A 63 -0.15 -22.65 18.40
N ARG A 64 -0.33 -23.19 17.18
CA ARG A 64 -0.60 -24.62 16.97
C ARG A 64 0.53 -25.50 17.50
N ILE A 65 1.78 -25.17 17.14
CA ILE A 65 2.97 -25.92 17.56
C ILE A 65 3.12 -25.87 19.08
N VAL A 66 3.05 -24.68 19.68
CA VAL A 66 3.18 -24.49 21.13
C VAL A 66 2.12 -25.31 21.88
N ASN A 67 0.86 -25.22 21.45
CA ASN A 67 -0.22 -25.99 22.05
C ASN A 67 -0.02 -27.50 21.91
N ALA A 68 0.49 -27.97 20.77
CA ALA A 68 0.83 -29.38 20.59
C ALA A 68 1.95 -29.80 21.55
N THR A 69 3.03 -29.02 21.67
CA THR A 69 4.15 -29.32 22.58
C THR A 69 3.69 -29.36 24.05
N LEU A 70 2.87 -28.39 24.48
CA LEU A 70 2.32 -28.35 25.83
C LEU A 70 1.44 -29.58 26.13
N LYS A 71 0.60 -30.00 25.17
CA LYS A 71 -0.21 -31.22 25.31
C LYS A 71 0.66 -32.47 25.45
N HIS A 72 1.70 -32.62 24.63
CA HIS A 72 2.61 -33.77 24.73
C HIS A 72 3.32 -33.79 26.10
N ALA A 73 3.79 -32.64 26.58
CA ALA A 73 4.43 -32.55 27.89
C ALA A 73 3.48 -32.94 29.04
N ALA A 74 2.21 -32.53 28.97
CA ALA A 74 1.20 -32.92 29.95
C ALA A 74 0.95 -34.44 29.95
N ILE A 75 0.92 -35.09 28.78
CA ILE A 75 0.77 -36.56 28.68
C ILE A 75 2.00 -37.29 29.25
N CYS A 76 3.22 -36.78 29.00
CA CYS A 76 4.43 -37.43 29.49
C CYS A 76 4.66 -37.27 31.01
N THR A 77 3.92 -36.37 31.66
CA THR A 77 4.04 -36.09 33.10
C THR A 77 2.91 -36.68 33.94
N SER A 78 1.89 -37.28 33.30
CA SER A 78 0.78 -38.03 33.90
C SER A 78 1.02 -39.53 33.89
#